data_AF-A0A944FNV2-F1
#
_entry.id   AF-A0A944FNV2-F1
#
_cell.length_a   1.000
_cell.length_b   1.000
_cell.length_c   1.000
_cell.angle_alpha   90.00
_cell.angle_beta   90.00
_cell.angle_gamma   90.00
#
_symmetry.space_group_name_H-M   'P 1'
#
loop_
_entity.id
_entity.type
_entity.pdbx_description
1 polymer ?
#
loop_
_entity_poly.entity_id
_entity_poly.type
_entity_poly.pdbx_seq_one_letter_code
_entity_poly.pdbx_strand_id
1 'polypeptide(L)'
;MLYGNAGLTGSLPSSLGNIVSTQSSISYHLYNCNFSGNIPESFANLPAGVKQLRIQGNKLEGEVPASVKAHANWNTWKPNQYIFPQQEGYGLR
;
A
#
# COMPACT_ATOMS: atom_id res chain seq x y z
N MET A 1 6.41 -0.98 11.50
CA MET A 1 7.15 -1.81 10.53
C MET A 1 6.55 -3.21 10.56
N LEU A 2 6.01 -3.71 9.44
CA LEU A 2 5.39 -5.02 9.31
C LEU A 2 5.82 -5.65 7.97
N TYR A 3 7.09 -6.02 7.83
CA TYR A 3 7.65 -6.54 6.58
C TYR A 3 8.32 -7.89 6.78
N GLY A 4 8.36 -8.72 5.74
CA GLY A 4 9.11 -9.98 5.75
C GLY A 4 8.55 -11.05 6.70
N ASN A 5 7.31 -10.94 7.16
CA ASN A 5 6.69 -11.88 8.08
C ASN A 5 5.52 -12.60 7.40
N ALA A 6 5.74 -13.86 7.03
CA ALA A 6 4.74 -14.71 6.39
C ALA A 6 3.51 -15.01 7.28
N GLY A 7 3.58 -14.78 8.59
CA GLY A 7 2.45 -14.90 9.50
C GLY A 7 1.47 -13.72 9.43
N LEU A 8 1.87 -12.58 8.84
CA LEU A 8 0.98 -11.44 8.66
C LEU A 8 0.10 -11.66 7.43
N THR A 9 -1.19 -11.87 7.71
CA THR A 9 -2.23 -12.21 6.73
C THR A 9 -3.42 -11.26 6.84
N GLY A 10 -4.47 -11.49 6.06
CA GLY A 10 -5.68 -10.66 6.02
C GLY A 10 -5.56 -9.53 5.00
N SER A 11 -6.47 -8.56 5.07
CA SER A 11 -6.51 -7.43 4.15
C SER A 11 -5.67 -6.25 4.63
N LEU A 12 -5.28 -5.36 3.70
CA LEU A 12 -4.66 -4.09 4.07
C LEU A 12 -5.65 -3.28 4.94
N PRO A 13 -5.18 -2.68 6.06
CA PRO A 13 -6.05 -1.97 6.98
C PRO A 13 -6.52 -0.64 6.37
N SER A 14 -7.81 -0.54 6.07
CA SER A 14 -8.43 0.70 5.54
C SER A 14 -8.30 1.89 6.48
N SER A 15 -8.14 1.65 7.79
CA SER A 15 -7.98 2.67 8.81
C SER A 15 -6.71 3.53 8.66
N LEU A 16 -5.72 3.10 7.87
CA LEU A 16 -4.55 3.94 7.55
C LEU A 16 -4.96 5.24 6.83
N GLY A 17 -6.03 5.20 6.04
CA GLY A 17 -6.60 6.37 5.37
C GLY A 17 -7.25 7.38 6.31
N ASN A 18 -7.50 7.02 7.58
CA ASN A 18 -8.11 7.91 8.57
C ASN A 18 -7.06 8.59 9.46
N ILE A 19 -5.77 8.32 9.25
CA ILE A 19 -4.70 8.91 10.05
C ILE A 19 -4.58 10.39 9.69
N VAL A 20 -4.70 11.26 10.70
CA VAL A 20 -4.34 12.67 10.60
C VAL A 20 -2.96 12.84 11.22
N SER A 21 -1.98 13.30 10.43
CA SER A 21 -0.61 13.51 10.90
C SER A 21 -0.04 14.78 10.29
N THR A 22 0.64 15.57 11.12
CA THR A 22 1.40 16.76 10.71
C THR A 22 2.84 16.42 10.33
N GLN A 23 3.25 15.14 10.46
CA GLN A 23 4.59 14.71 10.06
C GLN A 23 4.75 14.78 8.55
N SER A 24 5.87 15.36 8.10
CA SER A 24 6.19 15.54 6.68
C SER A 24 6.86 14.34 6.02
N SER A 25 7.27 13.33 6.80
CA SER A 25 7.96 12.13 6.31
C SER A 25 7.55 10.88 7.09
N ILE A 26 6.61 10.12 6.51
CA ILE A 26 6.09 8.85 7.02
C ILE A 26 6.38 7.75 6.01
N SER A 27 6.75 6.57 6.49
CA SER A 27 6.99 5.38 5.66
C SER A 27 6.17 4.18 6.14
N TYR A 28 5.28 3.70 5.29
CA TYR A 28 4.53 2.46 5.52
C TYR A 28 5.24 1.27 4.87
N HIS A 29 5.61 0.31 5.70
CA HIS A 29 6.34 -0.91 5.34
C HIS A 29 5.47 -2.12 5.66
N LEU A 30 4.80 -2.64 4.63
CA LEU A 30 3.85 -3.77 4.68
C LEU A 30 4.22 -4.85 3.64
N TYR A 31 5.48 -4.89 3.19
CA TYR A 31 5.92 -5.68 2.03
C TYR A 31 6.46 -7.06 2.42
N ASN A 32 6.48 -8.01 1.47
CA ASN A 32 6.95 -9.38 1.65
C ASN A 32 6.26 -10.11 2.83
N CYS A 33 4.94 -9.98 2.89
CA CYS A 33 4.07 -10.66 3.87
C CYS A 33 3.01 -11.48 3.10
N ASN A 34 1.89 -11.83 3.73
CA ASN A 34 0.77 -12.55 3.09
C ASN A 34 -0.54 -11.75 3.13
N PHE A 35 -0.48 -10.42 3.06
CA PHE A 35 -1.69 -9.61 2.90
C PHE A 35 -2.38 -9.92 1.57
N SER A 36 -3.70 -9.93 1.54
CA SER A 36 -4.51 -10.37 0.39
C SER A 36 -5.73 -9.48 0.15
N GLY A 37 -6.33 -9.63 -1.04
CA GLY A 37 -7.44 -8.79 -1.50
C GLY A 37 -6.98 -7.48 -2.14
N ASN A 38 -7.85 -6.47 -2.15
CA ASN A 38 -7.63 -5.23 -2.88
C ASN A 38 -6.90 -4.14 -2.06
N ILE A 39 -6.38 -3.12 -2.76
CA ILE A 39 -5.98 -1.86 -2.12
C ILE A 39 -7.24 -1.12 -1.66
N PRO A 40 -7.36 -0.76 -0.37
CA PRO A 40 -8.51 0.01 0.12
C PRO A 40 -8.58 1.38 -0.55
N GLU A 41 -9.78 1.79 -0.96
CA GLU A 41 -10.01 3.11 -1.54
C GLU A 41 -9.59 4.25 -0.59
N SER A 42 -9.68 4.02 0.72
CA SER A 42 -9.24 4.96 1.75
C SER A 42 -7.76 5.30 1.68
N PHE A 43 -6.93 4.55 0.94
CA PHE A 43 -5.52 4.91 0.73
C PHE A 43 -5.37 6.21 -0.09
N ALA A 44 -6.44 6.66 -0.76
CA ALA A 44 -6.50 7.99 -1.37
C ALA A 44 -6.43 9.13 -0.32
N ASN A 45 -6.67 8.84 0.95
CA ASN A 45 -6.65 9.80 2.06
C ASN A 45 -5.38 9.67 2.92
N LEU A 46 -4.38 8.87 2.51
CA LEU A 46 -3.12 8.79 3.26
C LEU A 46 -2.50 10.18 3.43
N PRO A 47 -1.90 10.50 4.60
CA PRO A 47 -1.32 11.82 4.81
C PRO A 47 -0.33 12.22 3.71
N ALA A 48 -0.32 13.48 3.30
CA ALA A 48 0.61 14.01 2.30
C ALA A 48 2.09 13.85 2.71
N GLY A 49 2.36 13.68 4.01
CA GLY A 49 3.66 13.35 4.56
C GLY A 49 4.12 11.91 4.30
N VAL A 50 3.27 11.02 3.79
CA VAL A 50 3.65 9.63 3.46
C VAL A 50 4.50 9.63 2.20
N LYS A 51 5.81 9.50 2.37
CA LYS A 51 6.77 9.51 1.26
C LYS A 51 7.09 8.11 0.75
N GLN A 52 6.81 7.08 1.54
CA GLN A 52 7.02 5.69 1.13
C GLN A 52 5.80 4.85 1.49
N LEU A 53 5.24 4.18 0.48
CA LEU A 53 4.23 3.14 0.62
C LEU A 53 4.79 1.87 -0.03
N ARG A 54 5.20 0.90 0.79
CA ARG A 54 5.77 -0.37 0.35
C ARG A 54 4.83 -1.52 0.70
N ILE A 55 4.13 -2.02 -0.30
CA ILE A 55 3.15 -3.12 -0.22
C ILE A 55 3.45 -4.25 -1.23
N GLN A 56 4.62 -4.21 -1.87
CA GLN A 56 5.05 -5.24 -2.81
C GLN A 56 5.28 -6.60 -2.12
N GLY A 57 5.27 -7.69 -2.89
CA GLY A 57 5.54 -9.04 -2.39
C GLY A 57 4.46 -9.60 -1.45
N ASN A 58 3.23 -9.13 -1.58
CA ASN A 58 2.05 -9.68 -0.92
C ASN A 58 1.22 -10.50 -1.93
N LYS A 59 0.00 -10.85 -1.54
CA LYS A 59 -1.01 -11.54 -2.35
C LYS A 59 -2.15 -10.58 -2.74
N LEU A 60 -1.81 -9.33 -3.04
CA LEU A 60 -2.79 -8.30 -3.40
C LEU A 60 -3.23 -8.47 -4.84
N GLU A 61 -4.51 -8.22 -5.10
CA GLU A 61 -5.11 -8.42 -6.40
C GLU A 61 -6.18 -7.39 -6.76
N GLY A 62 -6.57 -7.40 -8.04
CA GLY A 62 -7.62 -6.54 -8.58
C GLY A 62 -7.13 -5.15 -8.96
N GLU A 63 -8.05 -4.21 -9.07
CA GLU A 63 -7.75 -2.86 -9.56
C GLU A 63 -7.21 -1.95 -8.47
N VAL A 64 -6.19 -1.16 -8.80
CA VAL A 64 -5.80 -0.01 -7.96
C VAL A 64 -6.87 1.07 -8.12
N PRO A 65 -7.54 1.49 -7.02
CA PRO A 65 -8.58 2.51 -7.11
C PRO A 65 -8.10 3.78 -7.81
N ALA A 66 -8.93 4.35 -8.68
CA ALA A 66 -8.57 5.55 -9.44
C ALA A 66 -8.22 6.73 -8.50
N SER A 67 -8.91 6.83 -7.37
CA SER A 67 -8.63 7.80 -6.30
C SER A 67 -7.22 7.64 -5.70
N VAL A 68 -6.75 6.41 -5.52
CA VAL A 68 -5.38 6.12 -5.06
C VAL A 68 -4.35 6.51 -6.12
N LYS A 69 -4.63 6.23 -7.40
CA LYS A 69 -3.76 6.67 -8.53
C LYS A 69 -3.71 8.18 -8.67
N ALA A 70 -4.79 8.89 -8.29
CA ALA A 70 -4.86 10.35 -8.30
C ALA A 70 -4.19 11.02 -7.08
N HIS A 71 -3.76 10.24 -6.09
CA HIS A 71 -3.11 10.79 -4.90
C HIS A 71 -1.82 11.55 -5.25
N ALA A 72 -1.58 12.69 -4.61
CA ALA A 72 -0.45 13.58 -4.92
C ALA A 72 0.93 12.89 -4.80
N ASN A 73 1.04 11.86 -3.95
CA ASN A 73 2.27 11.09 -3.78
C ASN A 73 2.37 9.84 -4.67
N TRP A 74 1.41 9.56 -5.57
CA TRP A 74 1.41 8.34 -6.39
C TRP A 74 2.76 8.10 -7.08
N ASN A 75 3.28 9.10 -7.78
CA ASN A 75 4.58 8.99 -8.45
C ASN A 75 5.74 8.90 -7.45
N THR A 76 5.66 9.60 -6.31
CA THR A 76 6.65 9.54 -5.22
C THR A 76 6.75 8.14 -4.61
N TRP A 77 5.62 7.42 -4.55
CA TRP A 77 5.57 6.05 -4.03
C TRP A 77 6.17 5.02 -4.98
N LYS A 78 6.58 5.40 -6.20
CA LYS A 78 7.23 4.51 -7.20
C LYS A 78 6.45 3.18 -7.36
N PRO A 79 5.22 3.22 -7.89
CA PRO A 79 4.28 2.10 -7.85
C PRO A 79 4.84 0.84 -8.55
N ASN A 80 5.59 1.00 -9.65
CA ASN A 80 6.24 -0.10 -10.35
C ASN A 80 7.28 -0.86 -9.50
N GLN A 81 7.81 -0.22 -8.46
CA GLN A 81 8.81 -0.80 -7.57
C GLN A 81 8.19 -1.29 -6.24
N TYR A 82 7.23 -0.54 -5.68
CA TYR A 82 6.79 -0.74 -4.30
C TYR A 82 5.30 -1.09 -4.14
N ILE A 83 4.54 -1.14 -5.23
CA ILE A 83 3.10 -1.44 -5.21
C ILE A 83 2.77 -2.62 -6.13
N PHE A 84 3.10 -2.54 -7.41
CA PHE A 84 2.70 -3.54 -8.41
C PHE A 84 3.32 -4.93 -8.26
N PRO A 85 4.60 -5.10 -7.87
CA PRO A 85 5.17 -6.43 -7.74
C PRO A 85 4.48 -7.22 -6.62
N GLN A 86 3.81 -8.32 -6.97
CA GLN A 86 3.13 -9.22 -6.01
C GLN A 86 3.67 -10.65 -6.16
N GLN A 87 3.29 -11.53 -5.24
CA GLN A 87 3.63 -12.95 -5.32
C GLN A 87 3.02 -13.59 -6.57
N GLU A 88 3.61 -14.70 -7.01
CA GLU A 88 3.12 -15.46 -8.16
C GLU A 88 1.62 -15.80 -8.03
N GLY A 89 0.87 -15.61 -9.13
CA GLY A 89 -0.58 -15.79 -9.16
C GLY A 89 -1.40 -14.58 -8.68
N TYR A 90 -0.76 -13.55 -8.10
CA TYR A 90 -1.39 -12.31 -7.67
C TYR A 90 -0.88 -11.12 -8.47
N GLY A 91 -1.67 -10.05 -8.53
CA GLY A 91 -1.30 -8.88 -9.30
C GLY A 91 -2.35 -7.77 -9.28
N LEU A 92 -1.85 -6.54 -9.28
CA LEU A 92 -2.66 -5.33 -9.32
C LEU A 92 -2.69 -4.77 -10.75
N ARG A 93 -3.84 -4.23 -11.16
CA ARG A 93 -4.06 -3.63 -12.49
C ARG A 93 -4.59 -2.20 -12.41
#